data_AF-A0A0F7CZ58-F1
#
_entry.id   AF-A0A0F7CZ58-F1
#
_cell.length_a   1.000
_cell.length_b   1.000
_cell.length_c   1.000
_cell.angle_alpha   90.00
_cell.angle_beta   90.00
_cell.angle_gamma   90.00
#
_symmetry.space_group_name_H-M   'P 1'
#
loop_
_entity.id
_entity.type
_entity.pdbx_description
1 polymer ?
#
loop_
_entity_poly.entity_id
_entity_poly.type
_entity_poly.pdbx_seq_one_letter_code
_entity_poly.pdbx_strand_id
1 'polypeptide(L)'
;PLVCPLVCFELPQMMRSKKHQSKRRRRAHMKSETYVLLEPGKNEEFVSEEELKIRLKGWLESWPGEELPPDLAGFKTIDDAVSHLVRSVCELEIDGEVGSIQWYQVQVE
;
A
#
# COMPACT_ATOMS: atom_id res chain seq x y z
N PRO A 1 -9.49 -26.72 14.30
CA PRO A 1 -8.02 -26.60 14.32
C PRO A 1 -7.43 -26.66 12.90
N LEU A 2 -7.08 -25.48 12.39
CA LEU A 2 -6.42 -25.30 11.09
C LEU A 2 -4.99 -25.82 11.18
N VAL A 3 -4.65 -26.79 10.34
CA VAL A 3 -3.27 -27.27 10.16
C VAL A 3 -3.02 -27.36 8.65
N CYS A 4 -2.10 -26.52 8.17
CA CYS A 4 -1.34 -26.67 6.92
C CYS A 4 -0.62 -28.04 6.90
N PRO A 5 -0.18 -28.68 5.78
CA PRO A 5 0.53 -28.02 4.67
C PRO A 5 0.42 -28.69 3.28
N LEU A 6 1.04 -28.00 2.31
CA LEU A 6 1.80 -28.47 1.14
C LEU A 6 1.81 -29.99 0.75
N VAL A 7 1.61 -30.20 -0.56
CA VAL A 7 2.04 -31.29 -1.50
C VAL A 7 1.53 -32.74 -1.39
N CYS A 8 0.84 -33.16 -2.46
CA CYS A 8 0.99 -34.39 -3.30
C CYS A 8 -0.37 -34.69 -3.95
N PHE A 9 -0.60 -34.41 -5.24
CA PHE A 9 -0.24 -35.24 -6.39
C PHE A 9 -0.40 -36.76 -6.13
N GLU A 10 -1.64 -37.24 -6.13
CA GLU A 10 -2.14 -38.23 -7.11
C GLU A 10 -3.60 -38.59 -6.79
N LEU A 11 -4.49 -38.43 -7.76
CA LEU A 11 -5.62 -39.35 -7.87
C LEU A 11 -5.83 -39.71 -9.35
N PRO A 12 -6.01 -41.02 -9.65
CA PRO A 12 -6.01 -41.51 -11.00
C PRO A 12 -7.31 -41.15 -11.73
N GLN A 13 -7.13 -41.11 -13.04
CA GLN A 13 -8.08 -40.83 -14.09
C GLN A 13 -9.49 -41.38 -13.89
N MET A 14 -10.40 -40.61 -14.49
CA MET A 14 -11.49 -41.06 -15.36
C MET A 14 -12.88 -40.88 -14.75
N MET A 15 -13.70 -40.08 -15.45
CA MET A 15 -14.91 -40.54 -16.13
C MET A 15 -15.74 -39.31 -16.54
N ARG A 16 -15.98 -39.23 -17.85
CA ARG A 16 -17.21 -38.75 -18.52
C ARG A 16 -17.55 -37.24 -18.51
N SER A 17 -17.36 -36.68 -19.70
CA SER A 17 -18.38 -35.99 -20.50
C SER A 17 -19.35 -35.05 -19.79
N LYS A 18 -19.03 -33.75 -19.85
CA LYS A 18 -19.90 -32.67 -20.37
C LYS A 18 -19.10 -31.37 -20.25
N LYS A 19 -18.59 -30.84 -21.37
CA LYS A 19 -17.97 -29.51 -21.40
C LYS A 19 -19.08 -28.46 -21.34
N HIS A 20 -19.63 -28.24 -20.15
CA HIS A 20 -20.18 -26.94 -19.81
C HIS A 20 -18.99 -25.99 -19.68
N GLN A 21 -18.87 -25.08 -20.63
CA GLN A 21 -17.83 -24.05 -20.62
C GLN A 21 -18.19 -22.99 -19.57
N SER A 22 -18.07 -23.33 -18.29
CA SER A 22 -18.09 -22.33 -17.23
C SER A 22 -16.79 -21.55 -17.32
N LYS A 23 -16.84 -20.39 -18.00
CA LYS A 23 -15.80 -19.37 -17.91
C LYS A 23 -15.68 -18.96 -16.44
N ARG A 24 -14.75 -19.61 -15.73
CA ARG A 24 -14.35 -19.28 -14.38
C ARG A 24 -13.78 -17.87 -14.45
N ARG A 25 -14.63 -16.86 -14.23
CA ARG A 25 -14.23 -15.47 -14.07
C ARG A 25 -13.28 -15.45 -12.88
N ARG A 26 -11.97 -15.53 -13.13
CA ARG A 26 -10.96 -15.13 -12.16
C ARG A 26 -11.28 -13.67 -11.89
N ARG A 27 -11.98 -13.40 -10.78
CA ARG A 27 -12.03 -12.05 -10.22
C ARG A 27 -10.56 -11.72 -9.97
N ALA A 28 -10.00 -10.87 -10.82
CA ALA A 28 -8.76 -10.20 -10.49
C ALA A 28 -9.09 -9.43 -9.21
N HIS A 29 -8.62 -9.94 -8.09
CA HIS A 29 -8.60 -9.20 -6.85
C HIS A 29 -7.62 -8.06 -7.10
N MET A 30 -8.11 -6.95 -7.66
CA MET A 30 -7.37 -5.70 -7.62
C MET A 30 -7.24 -5.43 -6.13
N LYS A 31 -6.02 -5.59 -5.61
CA LYS A 31 -5.71 -5.22 -4.24
C LYS A 31 -5.89 -3.71 -4.17
N SER A 32 -7.05 -3.26 -3.73
CA SER A 32 -7.24 -1.87 -3.37
C SER A 32 -6.53 -1.69 -2.04
N GLU A 33 -5.26 -1.30 -2.12
CA GLU A 33 -4.44 -1.05 -0.94
C GLU A 33 -4.93 0.26 -0.31
N THR A 34 -5.82 0.12 0.69
CA THR A 34 -6.34 1.24 1.47
C THR A 34 -5.37 1.56 2.60
N TYR A 35 -5.13 2.85 2.82
CA TYR A 35 -4.27 3.37 3.87
C TYR A 35 -5.10 4.28 4.78
N VAL A 36 -4.72 4.34 6.05
CA VAL A 36 -5.26 5.30 7.01
C VAL A 36 -4.17 6.30 7.32
N LEU A 37 -4.47 7.57 7.11
CA LEU A 37 -3.58 8.69 7.36
C LEU A 37 -3.95 9.37 8.69
N LEU A 38 -2.95 9.61 9.52
CA LEU A 38 -3.06 10.27 10.81
C LEU A 38 -2.27 11.58 10.72
N GLU A 39 -2.98 12.65 10.39
CA GLU A 39 -2.45 14.01 10.45
C GLU A 39 -2.61 14.54 11.88
N PRO A 40 -1.56 15.11 12.51
CA PRO A 40 -1.67 15.69 13.83
C PRO A 40 -2.58 16.93 13.76
N GLY A 41 -3.59 16.97 14.64
CA GLY A 41 -4.62 18.01 14.64
C GLY A 41 -5.86 17.71 13.78
N LYS A 42 -5.92 16.54 13.11
CA LYS A 42 -7.12 16.04 12.43
C LYS A 42 -7.45 14.60 12.83
N ASN A 43 -8.60 14.12 12.37
CA ASN A 43 -9.04 12.74 12.54
C ASN A 43 -8.42 11.84 11.46
N GLU A 44 -8.38 10.54 11.76
CA GLU A 44 -7.96 9.47 10.84
C GLU A 44 -8.74 9.51 9.51
N GLU A 45 -8.04 9.57 8.37
CA GLU A 45 -8.64 9.59 7.04
C GLU A 45 -8.24 8.36 6.22
N PHE A 46 -9.23 7.64 5.68
CA PHE A 46 -8.99 6.53 4.77
C PHE A 46 -8.69 7.07 3.36
N VAL A 47 -7.50 6.78 2.87
CA VAL A 47 -7.01 7.20 1.57
C VAL A 47 -6.53 6.00 0.76
N SER A 48 -6.64 6.07 -0.56
CA SER A 48 -6.02 5.08 -1.44
C SER A 48 -4.50 5.27 -1.49
N GLU A 49 -3.73 4.27 -1.92
CA GLU A 49 -2.28 4.41 -2.13
C GLU A 49 -1.94 5.65 -2.97
N GLU A 50 -2.66 5.86 -4.07
CA GLU A 50 -2.47 6.99 -4.98
C GLU A 50 -2.71 8.33 -4.28
N GLU A 51 -3.76 8.43 -3.47
CA GLU A 51 -4.09 9.63 -2.70
C GLU A 51 -3.05 9.91 -1.62
N LEU A 52 -2.60 8.87 -0.91
CA LEU A 52 -1.52 8.98 0.06
C LEU A 52 -0.25 9.52 -0.60
N LYS A 53 0.11 9.00 -1.78
CA LYS A 53 1.26 9.49 -2.54
C LYS A 53 1.11 10.95 -2.92
N ILE A 54 -0.09 11.37 -3.36
CA ILE A 54 -0.35 12.77 -3.70
C ILE A 54 -0.19 13.68 -2.48
N ARG A 55 -0.70 13.27 -1.31
CA ARG A 55 -0.55 14.02 -0.05
C ARG A 55 0.92 14.14 0.35
N LEU A 56 1.65 13.03 0.36
CA LEU A 56 3.09 12.99 0.66
C LEU A 56 3.90 13.85 -0.30
N LYS A 57 3.58 13.78 -1.59
CA LYS A 57 4.21 14.62 -2.62
C LYS A 57 3.98 16.10 -2.33
N GLY A 58 2.75 16.49 -1.98
CA GLY A 58 2.42 17.87 -1.63
C GLY A 58 3.23 18.41 -0.45
N TRP A 59 3.45 17.59 0.58
CA TRP A 59 4.30 17.97 1.71
C TRP A 59 5.78 18.07 1.33
N LEU A 60 6.27 17.18 0.46
CA LEU A 60 7.64 17.26 -0.06
C LEU A 60 7.87 18.46 -0.96
N GLU A 61 6.86 18.86 -1.75
CA GLU A 61 6.92 20.08 -2.57
C GLU A 61 6.84 21.36 -1.72
N SER A 62 6.15 21.32 -0.58
CA SER A 62 6.03 22.44 0.36
C SER A 62 6.92 22.28 1.60
N TRP A 63 8.00 21.51 1.48
CA TRP A 63 8.88 21.20 2.60
C TRP A 63 9.49 22.49 3.20
N PRO A 64 9.28 22.79 4.49
CA PRO A 64 9.73 24.05 5.08
C PRO A 64 11.18 24.04 5.57
N GLY A 65 11.84 22.87 5.60
CA GLY A 65 13.26 22.75 5.95
C GLY A 65 14.16 23.18 4.80
N GLU A 66 15.33 23.76 5.11
CA GLU A 66 16.35 24.11 4.10
C GLU A 66 16.89 22.89 3.35
N GLU A 67 16.84 21.70 3.97
CA GLU A 67 17.28 20.44 3.38
C GLU A 67 16.33 19.28 3.71
N LEU A 68 16.10 18.41 2.72
CA LEU A 68 15.39 17.14 2.91
C LEU A 68 16.25 16.19 3.77
N PRO A 69 15.64 15.33 4.60
CA PRO A 69 16.39 14.34 5.36
C PRO A 69 17.21 13.44 4.41
N PRO A 70 18.35 12.90 4.87
CA PRO A 70 19.27 12.13 4.03
C PRO A 70 18.61 10.92 3.37
N ASP A 71 17.58 10.35 4.01
CA ASP A 71 16.74 9.28 3.46
C ASP A 71 16.06 9.69 2.15
N LEU A 72 15.62 10.95 2.04
CA LEU A 72 14.92 11.46 0.86
C LEU A 72 15.85 12.21 -0.12
N ALA A 73 16.93 12.80 0.38
CA ALA A 73 17.95 13.48 -0.42
C ALA A 73 18.66 12.54 -1.42
N GLY A 74 18.62 11.22 -1.19
CA GLY A 74 19.16 10.21 -2.09
C GLY A 74 18.33 9.97 -3.37
N PHE A 75 17.07 10.43 -3.40
CA PHE A 75 16.19 10.18 -4.54
C PHE A 75 16.28 11.30 -5.60
N LYS A 76 16.23 10.90 -6.87
CA LYS A 76 16.25 11.84 -8.01
C LYS A 76 14.90 12.52 -8.25
N THR A 77 13.80 11.92 -7.81
CA THR A 77 12.43 12.39 -8.05
C THR A 77 11.59 12.30 -6.79
N ILE A 78 10.68 13.25 -6.62
CA ILE A 78 9.75 13.28 -5.47
C ILE A 78 8.88 12.02 -5.48
N ASP A 79 8.46 11.54 -6.64
CA ASP A 79 7.63 10.32 -6.75
C ASP A 79 8.34 9.06 -6.23
N ASP A 80 9.65 8.94 -6.46
CA ASP A 80 10.46 7.81 -5.99
C ASP A 80 10.68 7.92 -4.46
N ALA A 81 10.91 9.15 -3.97
CA ALA A 81 10.97 9.45 -2.54
C ALA A 81 9.66 9.11 -1.83
N VAL A 82 8.52 9.49 -2.41
CA VAL A 82 7.19 9.19 -1.91
C VAL A 82 6.91 7.69 -1.93
N SER A 83 7.26 7.00 -3.02
CA SER A 83 7.10 5.56 -3.11
C SER A 83 7.98 4.82 -2.09
N HIS A 84 9.17 5.35 -1.81
CA HIS A 84 10.02 4.84 -0.75
C HIS A 84 9.43 5.08 0.63
N LEU A 85 8.87 6.27 0.90
CA LEU A 85 8.15 6.55 2.13
C LEU A 85 7.05 5.50 2.31
N VAL A 86 6.08 5.40 1.41
CA VAL A 86 4.95 4.46 1.56
C VAL A 86 5.41 3.00 1.81
N ARG A 87 6.52 2.57 1.19
CA ARG A 87 6.98 1.17 1.26
C ARG A 87 7.98 0.85 2.37
N SER A 88 8.80 1.81 2.78
CA SER A 88 9.87 1.63 3.78
C SER A 88 9.54 2.33 5.09
N VAL A 89 8.89 3.49 5.05
CA VAL A 89 8.69 4.38 6.19
C VAL A 89 7.20 4.67 6.37
N CYS A 90 6.58 4.14 7.42
CA CYS A 90 5.15 4.35 7.67
C CYS A 90 4.85 5.64 8.46
N GLU A 91 5.83 6.54 8.56
CA GLU A 91 5.75 7.81 9.25
C GLU A 91 6.60 8.88 8.54
N LEU A 92 6.14 10.12 8.60
CA LEU A 92 6.87 11.28 8.10
C LEU A 92 6.81 12.37 9.14
N GLU A 93 7.97 12.77 9.63
CA GLU A 93 8.09 13.97 10.45
C GLU A 93 8.31 15.18 9.55
N ILE A 94 7.35 16.10 9.52
CA ILE A 94 7.44 17.35 8.78
C ILE A 94 7.83 18.44 9.77
N ASP A 95 9.02 19.01 9.58
CA ASP A 95 9.47 20.17 10.35
C ASP A 95 8.49 21.34 10.15
N GLY A 96 8.18 22.14 11.17
CA GLY A 96 7.21 23.24 11.08
C GLY A 96 5.82 22.96 11.68
N GLU A 97 4.76 23.53 11.08
CA GLU A 97 3.40 23.55 11.66
C GLU A 97 2.62 22.23 11.50
N VAL A 98 3.07 21.36 10.60
CA VAL A 98 2.38 20.11 10.27
C VAL A 98 2.75 18.98 11.22
N GLY A 99 3.95 18.93 11.80
CA GLY A 99 4.34 17.92 12.79
C GLY A 99 4.53 16.50 12.21
N SER A 100 4.41 15.48 13.08
CA SER A 100 4.63 14.07 12.73
C SER A 100 3.34 13.42 12.20
N ILE A 101 3.36 13.01 10.93
CA ILE A 101 2.28 12.31 10.26
C ILE A 101 2.60 10.82 10.23
N GLN A 102 1.60 9.97 10.48
CA GLN A 102 1.74 8.52 10.37
C GLN A 102 0.67 7.93 9.47
N TRP A 103 0.96 6.79 8.83
CA TRP A 103 -0.06 6.06 8.07
C TRP A 103 0.15 4.56 8.14
N TYR A 104 -0.93 3.81 8.02
CA TYR A 104 -0.88 2.35 7.99
C TYR A 104 -1.80 1.78 6.92
N GLN A 105 -1.34 0.68 6.31
CA GLN A 105 -2.15 -0.06 5.35
C GLN A 105 -3.20 -0.89 6.09
N VAL A 106 -4.45 -0.80 5.65
CA VAL A 106 -5.56 -1.63 6.14
C VAL A 106 -6.03 -2.59 5.06
N GLN A 107 -6.20 -3.86 5.42
CA GLN A 107 -6.88 -4.84 4.59
C GLN A 107 -8.30 -4.99 5.11
N VAL A 108 -9.28 -4.60 4.29
CA VAL A 108 -10.69 -4.84 4.55
C VAL A 108 -11.04 -6.26 4.05
N GLU A 109 -11.35 -7.16 4.99
CA GLU A 109 -11.85 -8.53 4.75
C GLU A 109 -13.32 -8.58 4.31
#